data_AF-A0A7X7ETB0-F1
#
_entry.id   AF-A0A7X7ETB0-F1
#
_cell.length_a   1.000
_cell.length_b   1.000
_cell.length_c   1.000
_cell.angle_alpha   90.00
_cell.angle_beta   90.00
_cell.angle_gamma   90.00
#
_symmetry.space_group_name_H-M   'P 1'
#
loop_
_entity.id
_entity.type
_entity.pdbx_description
1 polymer ?
#
loop_
_entity_poly.entity_id
_entity_poly.type
_entity_poly.pdbx_seq_one_letter_code
_entity_poly.pdbx_strand_id
1 'polypeptide(L)'
;KAVPGLGGIFCITASEFHTHCYSHYPKRDRTHSIKEFNDWARADFVCPRCAERSPVEVTAEVIELLNRGVKRANPKADVIAWTWSWSILEDDPQKELIGRLPKDVILMSDWERGGSKKVCGKTFIVDEYSLSMPGPSPRYKKQLALAKHRGMRMMAKLQFGATHELAAVPYLPLPHLLAKKFEGLRKHKVDGYLACWIFGGEVSPMTRLAGLMSQKKCVCAADAVDQVARETFGEQSADAVVRAWKKFAQAWQEYPFSIPFLYYGPMNYATAYPLSLDMKKVPLIPGWLELPRDKKGHLAVGDNLDGWIDPFTPTLLVRAFTALRKKWDEGVAILEKATQGDSENRSLKLERNLAKHISLVVASTMNIVRFYPLYRKYRQAKKADEKAKLLKQIRKLFENELENAIQDRELVKFDSRLGYHAEAYCNLYTLDDFDYKIQRLKSILRK
;
A
#
# COMPACT_ATOMS: atom_id res chain seq x y z
N LYS A 1 34.25 -22.74 -2.36
CA LYS A 1 33.41 -21.53 -2.14
C LYS A 1 32.03 -22.01 -1.73
N ALA A 2 31.45 -21.51 -0.63
CA ALA A 2 30.19 -22.03 -0.07
C ALA A 2 28.94 -21.70 -0.92
N VAL A 3 28.98 -20.63 -1.73
CA VAL A 3 27.88 -20.22 -2.61
C VAL A 3 28.43 -19.82 -4.00
N PRO A 4 28.70 -20.78 -4.90
CA PRO A 4 29.14 -20.48 -6.26
C PRO A 4 28.03 -19.71 -7.02
N GLY A 5 28.40 -18.69 -7.80
CA GLY A 5 27.44 -17.92 -8.61
C GLY A 5 26.67 -16.84 -7.85
N LEU A 6 27.01 -16.52 -6.60
CA LEU A 6 26.41 -15.38 -5.88
C LEU A 6 26.59 -14.09 -6.69
N GLY A 7 25.46 -13.51 -7.12
CA GLY A 7 25.41 -12.37 -8.02
C GLY A 7 25.68 -11.02 -7.37
N GLY A 8 25.55 -10.90 -6.05
CA GLY A 8 25.72 -9.61 -5.37
C GLY A 8 24.97 -9.50 -4.04
N ILE A 9 24.85 -8.26 -3.57
CA ILE A 9 24.04 -7.85 -2.42
C ILE A 9 23.27 -6.56 -2.77
N PHE A 10 22.20 -6.28 -2.03
CA PHE A 10 21.66 -4.92 -1.92
C PHE A 10 21.58 -4.54 -0.44
N CYS A 11 21.63 -3.24 -0.18
CA CYS A 11 21.76 -2.70 1.17
C CYS A 11 20.65 -1.67 1.45
N ILE A 12 19.97 -1.84 2.58
CA ILE A 12 19.15 -0.80 3.22
C ILE A 12 20.01 -0.22 4.33
N THR A 13 20.39 1.05 4.21
CA THR A 13 21.34 1.72 5.10
C THR A 13 20.70 2.87 5.88
N ALA A 14 19.38 2.83 6.07
CA ALA A 14 18.67 3.76 6.93
C ALA A 14 17.33 3.15 7.37
N SER A 15 16.82 3.62 8.51
CA SER A 15 15.50 3.33 9.10
C SER A 15 15.17 1.92 9.58
N GLU A 16 15.34 0.85 8.80
CA GLU A 16 14.73 -0.46 9.15
C GLU A 16 15.57 -1.25 10.16
N PHE A 17 16.89 -1.18 10.03
CA PHE A 17 17.81 -1.91 10.88
C PHE A 17 19.01 -1.03 11.25
N HIS A 18 19.58 -1.28 12.43
CA HIS A 18 20.78 -0.60 12.88
C HIS A 18 22.00 -1.12 12.12
N THR A 19 22.33 -0.48 10.99
CA THR A 19 23.44 -0.84 10.11
C THR A 19 24.69 0.02 10.33
N HIS A 20 24.51 1.19 10.96
CA HIS A 20 25.56 2.11 11.41
C HIS A 20 24.99 3.10 12.42
N CYS A 21 25.84 3.94 13.02
CA CYS A 21 25.46 4.87 14.09
C CYS A 21 24.39 5.91 13.70
N TYR A 22 24.16 6.12 12.40
CA TYR A 22 23.17 7.08 11.88
C TYR A 22 21.92 6.41 11.29
N SER A 23 21.78 5.08 11.37
CA SER A 23 20.63 4.38 10.75
C SER A 23 19.28 4.82 11.30
N HIS A 24 19.21 5.25 12.56
CA HIS A 24 17.99 5.76 13.21
C HIS A 24 18.16 7.17 13.78
N TYR A 25 19.18 7.93 13.34
CA TYR A 25 19.45 9.22 13.96
C TYR A 25 20.09 10.23 12.99
N PRO A 26 19.32 11.19 12.46
CA PRO A 26 19.86 12.45 11.95
C PRO A 26 20.37 13.27 13.14
N LYS A 27 21.51 13.91 12.99
CA LYS A 27 22.08 14.86 13.96
C LYS A 27 21.03 15.85 14.51
N ARG A 28 21.14 16.20 15.81
CA ARG A 28 20.25 17.10 16.59
C ARG A 28 19.98 18.48 15.95
N ASP A 29 20.77 18.89 14.97
CA ASP A 29 20.70 20.21 14.34
C ASP A 29 19.61 20.35 13.27
N ARG A 30 18.78 19.31 13.06
CA ARG A 30 17.69 19.34 12.06
C ARG A 30 16.32 19.07 12.69
N THR A 31 15.38 19.99 12.47
CA THR A 31 13.96 19.77 12.71
C THR A 31 13.33 19.06 11.52
N HIS A 32 12.81 17.86 11.74
CA HIS A 32 12.08 17.11 10.74
C HIS A 32 10.58 17.40 10.84
N SER A 33 9.87 17.33 9.70
CA SER A 33 8.40 17.45 9.68
C SER A 33 7.70 16.21 10.26
N ILE A 34 8.43 15.11 10.48
CA ILE A 34 7.94 13.86 11.06
C ILE A 34 8.30 13.84 12.55
N LYS A 35 7.30 13.74 13.42
CA LYS A 35 7.46 13.86 14.88
C LYS A 35 8.39 12.79 15.45
N GLU A 36 8.27 11.55 14.99
CA GLU A 36 9.06 10.40 15.40
C GLU A 36 10.55 10.62 15.12
N PHE A 37 10.88 11.28 14.00
CA PHE A 37 12.27 11.60 13.67
C PHE A 37 12.84 12.66 14.61
N ASN A 38 12.02 13.61 15.09
CA ASN A 38 12.43 14.57 16.12
C ASN A 38 12.59 13.90 17.48
N ASP A 39 11.74 12.93 17.83
CA ASP A 39 11.85 12.16 19.07
C ASP A 39 13.12 11.29 19.04
N TRP A 40 13.41 10.65 17.91
CA TRP A 40 14.67 9.96 17.69
C TRP A 40 15.84 10.92 17.81
N ALA A 41 15.83 12.06 17.13
CA ALA A 41 16.84 13.11 17.21
C ALA A 41 17.03 13.74 18.62
N ARG A 42 16.37 13.24 19.67
CA ARG A 42 16.64 13.60 21.07
C ARG A 42 17.42 12.54 21.84
N ALA A 43 17.53 11.30 21.36
CA ALA A 43 18.33 10.27 22.04
C ALA A 43 19.83 10.65 22.08
N ASP A 44 20.60 10.14 23.02
CA ASP A 44 22.02 10.52 23.11
C ASP A 44 22.86 9.81 22.04
N PHE A 45 23.75 10.57 21.39
CA PHE A 45 24.68 10.02 20.41
C PHE A 45 25.95 9.55 21.13
N VAL A 46 26.06 8.24 21.31
CA VAL A 46 27.07 7.64 22.22
C VAL A 46 28.38 7.20 21.52
N CYS A 47 28.47 7.31 20.19
CA CYS A 47 29.65 6.84 19.45
C CYS A 47 30.70 7.95 19.26
N PRO A 48 31.84 7.94 19.98
CA PRO A 48 32.83 9.03 19.91
C PRO A 48 33.47 9.16 18.52
N ARG A 49 33.62 8.05 17.78
CA ARG A 49 34.17 8.08 16.41
C ARG A 49 33.22 8.76 15.42
N CYS A 50 31.93 8.47 15.54
CA CYS A 50 30.97 9.01 14.58
C CYS A 50 30.55 10.43 14.95
N ALA A 51 30.61 10.84 16.22
CA ALA A 51 30.16 12.16 16.67
C ALA A 51 30.77 13.33 15.87
N GLU A 52 32.02 13.18 15.46
CA GLU A 52 32.79 14.18 14.69
C GLU A 52 32.62 14.05 13.15
N ARG A 53 31.75 13.16 12.67
CA ARG A 53 31.57 12.84 11.25
C ARG A 53 30.16 13.16 10.79
N SER A 54 29.97 13.42 9.50
CA SER A 54 28.61 13.58 8.98
C SER A 54 27.91 12.23 8.76
N PRO A 55 26.56 12.18 8.88
CA PRO A 55 25.77 10.99 8.51
C PRO A 55 26.05 10.51 7.09
N VAL A 56 26.24 11.46 6.16
CA VAL A 56 26.60 11.22 4.76
C VAL A 56 27.94 10.50 4.63
N GLU A 57 28.98 10.96 5.34
CA GLU A 57 30.31 10.33 5.30
C GLU A 57 30.31 8.91 5.84
N VAL A 58 29.66 8.70 6.99
CA VAL A 58 29.60 7.37 7.60
C VAL A 58 28.83 6.40 6.71
N THR A 59 27.69 6.82 6.17
CA THR A 59 26.87 5.95 5.31
C THR A 59 27.59 5.61 4.00
N ALA A 60 28.23 6.60 3.37
CA ALA A 60 29.04 6.37 2.16
C ALA A 60 30.21 5.42 2.42
N GLU A 61 30.94 5.60 3.54
CA GLU A 61 32.04 4.70 3.92
C GLU A 61 31.52 3.27 4.13
N VAL A 62 30.40 3.09 4.84
CA VAL A 62 29.81 1.75 5.04
C VAL A 62 29.50 1.06 3.71
N ILE A 63 28.86 1.77 2.77
CA ILE A 63 28.55 1.24 1.44
C ILE A 63 29.85 0.92 0.66
N GLU A 64 30.86 1.78 0.75
CA GLU A 64 32.17 1.54 0.13
C GLU A 64 32.87 0.30 0.71
N LEU A 65 32.87 0.14 2.03
CA LEU A 65 33.46 -1.01 2.70
C LEU A 65 32.77 -2.32 2.28
N LEU A 66 31.44 -2.32 2.21
CA LEU A 66 30.67 -3.45 1.69
C LEU A 66 31.03 -3.73 0.24
N ASN A 67 31.12 -2.70 -0.61
CA ASN A 67 31.54 -2.84 -2.00
C ASN A 67 32.93 -3.47 -2.12
N ARG A 68 33.93 -2.94 -1.41
CA ARG A 68 35.29 -3.49 -1.42
C ARG A 68 35.33 -4.95 -0.98
N GLY A 69 34.60 -5.30 0.07
CA GLY A 69 34.49 -6.68 0.56
C GLY A 69 33.90 -7.64 -0.49
N VAL A 70 32.77 -7.26 -1.09
CA VAL A 70 32.09 -8.03 -2.14
C VAL A 70 32.99 -8.19 -3.36
N LYS A 71 33.61 -7.11 -3.84
CA LYS A 71 34.49 -7.12 -5.02
C LYS A 71 35.77 -7.92 -4.78
N ARG A 72 36.32 -7.92 -3.57
CA ARG A 72 37.45 -8.79 -3.20
C ARG A 72 37.09 -10.28 -3.32
N ALA A 73 35.85 -10.65 -2.97
CA ALA A 73 35.38 -12.03 -3.07
C ALA A 73 35.00 -12.42 -4.52
N ASN A 74 34.37 -11.51 -5.25
CA ASN A 74 33.98 -11.66 -6.65
C ASN A 74 33.89 -10.27 -7.35
N PRO A 75 34.85 -9.91 -8.22
CA PRO A 75 34.82 -8.63 -8.93
C PRO A 75 33.58 -8.39 -9.80
N LYS A 76 32.88 -9.47 -10.21
CA LYS A 76 31.66 -9.42 -11.01
C LYS A 76 30.37 -9.31 -10.19
N ALA A 77 30.44 -9.45 -8.86
CA ALA A 77 29.25 -9.36 -8.02
C ALA A 77 28.78 -7.90 -7.92
N ASP A 78 27.48 -7.67 -8.02
CA ASP A 78 26.86 -6.35 -7.95
C ASP A 78 26.59 -5.92 -6.50
N VAL A 79 26.63 -4.61 -6.26
CA VAL A 79 26.26 -4.01 -4.98
C VAL A 79 25.25 -2.92 -5.27
N ILE A 80 24.05 -3.09 -4.72
CA ILE A 80 22.94 -2.16 -4.92
C ILE A 80 22.74 -1.36 -3.63
N ALA A 81 22.86 -0.04 -3.68
CA ALA A 81 22.55 0.84 -2.57
C ALA A 81 21.10 1.35 -2.73
N TRP A 82 20.21 0.90 -1.86
CA TRP A 82 18.82 1.34 -1.87
C TRP A 82 18.66 2.62 -1.04
N THR A 83 18.16 3.68 -1.66
CA THR A 83 17.96 5.00 -1.04
C THR A 83 16.82 5.08 -0.04
N TRP A 84 16.26 3.95 0.39
CA TRP A 84 15.16 3.89 1.34
C TRP A 84 15.50 4.71 2.58
N SER A 85 14.64 5.67 2.91
CA SER A 85 14.77 6.55 4.07
C SER A 85 16.08 7.35 4.18
N TRP A 86 16.84 7.52 3.08
CA TRP A 86 18.03 8.39 3.11
C TRP A 86 17.72 9.87 3.39
N SER A 87 16.46 10.29 3.33
CA SER A 87 15.99 11.61 3.80
C SER A 87 16.27 11.87 5.29
N ILE A 88 16.52 10.80 6.08
CA ILE A 88 17.00 10.87 7.46
C ILE A 88 18.48 11.31 7.50
N LEU A 89 19.26 11.05 6.44
CA LEU A 89 20.70 11.32 6.39
C LEU A 89 21.01 12.62 5.66
N GLU A 90 20.31 12.89 4.57
CA GLU A 90 20.46 14.06 3.70
C GLU A 90 19.13 14.35 2.99
N ASP A 91 18.77 15.63 2.82
CA ASP A 91 17.55 16.00 2.11
C ASP A 91 17.55 15.54 0.65
N ASP A 92 16.36 15.38 0.09
CA ASP A 92 16.21 15.04 -1.33
C ASP A 92 16.93 16.06 -2.23
N PRO A 93 17.68 15.62 -3.25
CA PRO A 93 17.77 14.25 -3.78
C PRO A 93 18.97 13.44 -3.27
N GLN A 94 19.53 13.74 -2.09
CA GLN A 94 20.73 13.11 -1.53
C GLN A 94 21.99 13.27 -2.41
N LYS A 95 22.26 14.52 -2.81
CA LYS A 95 23.31 14.84 -3.80
C LYS A 95 24.70 14.45 -3.29
N GLU A 96 25.03 14.78 -2.04
CA GLU A 96 26.35 14.57 -1.46
C GLU A 96 26.61 13.09 -1.17
N LEU A 97 25.63 12.37 -0.64
CA LEU A 97 25.72 10.93 -0.41
C LEU A 97 25.90 10.18 -1.72
N ILE A 98 25.05 10.43 -2.73
CA ILE A 98 25.22 9.83 -4.07
C ILE A 98 26.58 10.21 -4.67
N GLY A 99 27.02 11.45 -4.47
CA GLY A 99 28.31 11.97 -4.94
C GLY A 99 29.53 11.20 -4.41
N ARG A 100 29.43 10.61 -3.22
CA ARG A 100 30.50 9.88 -2.53
C ARG A 100 30.55 8.38 -2.82
N LEU A 101 29.48 7.79 -3.38
CA LEU A 101 29.45 6.33 -3.61
C LEU A 101 30.45 5.89 -4.69
N PRO A 102 31.03 4.68 -4.60
CA PRO A 102 31.80 4.10 -5.69
C PRO A 102 30.98 4.04 -7.00
N LYS A 103 31.63 4.30 -8.15
CA LYS A 103 30.93 4.40 -9.46
C LYS A 103 30.24 3.11 -9.89
N ASP A 104 30.74 1.97 -9.43
CA ASP A 104 30.26 0.63 -9.79
C ASP A 104 29.13 0.13 -8.88
N VAL A 105 28.80 0.86 -7.81
CA VAL A 105 27.57 0.64 -7.03
C VAL A 105 26.36 1.02 -7.88
N ILE A 106 25.33 0.17 -7.87
CA ILE A 106 24.05 0.44 -8.49
C ILE A 106 23.19 1.23 -7.50
N LEU A 107 22.70 2.39 -7.90
CA LEU A 107 21.74 3.14 -7.08
C LEU A 107 20.34 2.58 -7.30
N MET A 108 19.56 2.34 -6.25
CA MET A 108 18.15 1.94 -6.36
C MET A 108 17.28 2.91 -5.57
N SER A 109 16.26 3.46 -6.22
CA SER A 109 15.33 4.41 -5.58
C SER A 109 13.88 4.01 -5.79
N ASP A 110 13.04 4.38 -4.82
CA ASP A 110 11.61 4.15 -4.84
C ASP A 110 10.96 4.94 -5.98
N TRP A 111 10.28 4.23 -6.88
CA TRP A 111 9.72 4.82 -8.09
C TRP A 111 8.65 5.87 -7.81
N GLU A 112 7.82 5.62 -6.79
CA GLU A 112 6.67 6.46 -6.43
C GLU A 112 6.96 7.49 -5.35
N ARG A 113 7.90 7.19 -4.44
CA ARG A 113 8.14 7.99 -3.24
C ARG A 113 8.64 9.40 -3.57
N GLY A 114 8.13 10.42 -2.87
CA GLY A 114 8.36 11.83 -3.19
C GLY A 114 7.51 12.33 -4.37
N GLY A 115 6.54 11.52 -4.82
CA GLY A 115 5.53 11.91 -5.80
C GLY A 115 4.35 12.62 -5.17
N SER A 116 3.38 13.02 -6.00
CA SER A 116 2.12 13.55 -5.52
C SER A 116 0.98 13.20 -6.46
N LYS A 117 -0.24 13.21 -5.92
CA LYS A 117 -1.46 12.98 -6.68
C LYS A 117 -2.55 13.95 -6.27
N LYS A 118 -3.45 14.26 -7.21
CA LYS A 118 -4.60 15.13 -6.95
C LYS A 118 -5.84 14.28 -6.71
N VAL A 119 -6.45 14.44 -5.54
CA VAL A 119 -7.72 13.77 -5.18
C VAL A 119 -8.68 14.83 -4.69
N CYS A 120 -9.90 14.85 -5.23
CA CYS A 120 -10.93 15.79 -4.81
C CYS A 120 -10.48 17.28 -4.82
N GLY A 121 -9.67 17.66 -5.81
CA GLY A 121 -9.18 19.04 -5.98
C GLY A 121 -7.94 19.38 -5.15
N LYS A 122 -7.50 18.52 -4.22
CA LYS A 122 -6.33 18.75 -3.36
C LYS A 122 -5.16 17.84 -3.76
N THR A 123 -3.94 18.30 -3.53
CA THR A 123 -2.71 17.54 -3.79
C THR A 123 -2.25 16.84 -2.51
N PHE A 124 -1.94 15.55 -2.61
CA PHE A 124 -1.41 14.73 -1.52
C PHE A 124 -0.07 14.14 -1.93
N ILE A 125 0.86 14.06 -0.97
CA ILE A 125 2.18 13.48 -1.17
C ILE A 125 2.08 11.95 -1.13
N VAL A 126 2.81 11.31 -2.02
CA VAL A 126 3.01 9.86 -2.06
C VAL A 126 4.39 9.56 -1.49
N ASP A 127 4.43 9.08 -0.25
CA ASP A 127 5.66 8.74 0.47
C ASP A 127 5.79 7.23 0.79
N GLU A 128 5.11 6.38 0.01
CA GLU A 128 5.16 4.92 0.08
C GLU A 128 4.97 4.34 -1.34
N TYR A 129 5.24 3.04 -1.55
CA TYR A 129 4.89 2.39 -2.82
C TYR A 129 3.40 2.53 -3.11
N SER A 130 3.06 2.90 -4.35
CA SER A 130 1.68 3.19 -4.73
C SER A 130 1.34 2.61 -6.10
N LEU A 131 0.20 1.95 -6.22
CA LEU A 131 -0.39 1.63 -7.53
C LEU A 131 -1.23 2.80 -8.04
N SER A 132 -1.81 3.60 -7.15
CA SER A 132 -2.62 4.75 -7.54
C SER A 132 -1.84 5.94 -8.11
N MET A 133 -0.50 5.95 -7.99
CA MET A 133 0.41 6.90 -8.62
C MET A 133 1.50 6.16 -9.42
N PRO A 134 1.42 6.10 -10.76
CA PRO A 134 2.29 5.24 -11.58
C PRO A 134 3.72 5.77 -11.78
N GLY A 135 4.09 6.93 -11.22
CA GLY A 135 5.43 7.49 -11.27
C GLY A 135 5.97 7.84 -12.67
N PRO A 136 7.28 8.06 -12.82
CA PRO A 136 8.23 8.19 -11.70
C PRO A 136 8.04 9.51 -10.95
N SER A 137 8.35 9.49 -9.66
CA SER A 137 8.31 10.68 -8.81
C SER A 137 9.37 11.73 -9.23
N PRO A 138 9.16 13.01 -8.88
CA PRO A 138 10.19 14.04 -9.01
C PRO A 138 11.49 13.67 -8.30
N ARG A 139 11.40 13.03 -7.12
CA ARG A 139 12.57 12.53 -6.36
C ARG A 139 13.38 11.53 -7.19
N TYR A 140 12.72 10.49 -7.71
CA TYR A 140 13.35 9.47 -8.54
C TYR A 140 14.06 10.09 -9.75
N LYS A 141 13.39 11.01 -10.46
CA LYS A 141 13.98 11.69 -11.64
C LYS A 141 15.24 12.49 -11.30
N LYS A 142 15.26 13.19 -10.16
CA LYS A 142 16.44 13.95 -9.71
C LYS A 142 17.60 13.01 -9.38
N GLN A 143 17.35 11.92 -8.66
CA GLN A 143 18.38 10.92 -8.35
C GLN A 143 18.88 10.20 -9.60
N LEU A 144 18.00 9.86 -10.55
CA LEU A 144 18.36 9.30 -11.85
C LEU A 144 19.30 10.25 -12.62
N ALA A 145 19.05 11.57 -12.58
CA ALA A 145 19.92 12.55 -13.22
C ALA A 145 21.32 12.59 -12.57
N LEU A 146 21.39 12.53 -11.23
CA LEU A 146 22.65 12.45 -10.50
C LEU A 146 23.43 11.17 -10.81
N ALA A 147 22.77 10.02 -10.81
CA ALA A 147 23.37 8.73 -11.16
C ALA A 147 23.93 8.75 -12.59
N LYS A 148 23.15 9.25 -13.56
CA LYS A 148 23.58 9.39 -14.96
C LYS A 148 24.78 10.32 -15.11
N HIS A 149 24.78 11.47 -14.44
CA HIS A 149 25.92 12.39 -14.45
C HIS A 149 27.21 11.75 -13.93
N ARG A 150 27.11 10.82 -12.97
CA ARG A 150 28.25 10.06 -12.44
C ARG A 150 28.62 8.80 -13.24
N GLY A 151 27.83 8.44 -14.25
CA GLY A 151 27.99 7.20 -15.01
C GLY A 151 27.60 5.94 -14.23
N MET A 152 26.74 6.06 -13.22
CA MET A 152 26.25 4.93 -12.41
C MET A 152 25.03 4.28 -13.05
N ARG A 153 24.85 2.98 -12.79
CA ARG A 153 23.58 2.29 -13.05
C ARG A 153 22.52 2.69 -12.03
N MET A 154 21.27 2.75 -12.48
CA MET A 154 20.11 3.10 -11.67
C MET A 154 19.00 2.06 -11.80
N MET A 155 18.56 1.50 -10.68
CA MET A 155 17.40 0.63 -10.55
C MET A 155 16.21 1.36 -9.93
N ALA A 156 15.02 0.81 -10.12
CA ALA A 156 13.80 1.24 -9.42
C ALA A 156 13.40 0.22 -8.35
N LYS A 157 13.03 0.67 -7.16
CA LYS A 157 12.19 -0.13 -6.26
C LYS A 157 10.73 0.13 -6.60
N LEU A 158 9.97 -0.96 -6.76
CA LEU A 158 8.56 -0.96 -7.11
C LEU A 158 7.80 -1.90 -6.19
N GLN A 159 6.48 -1.96 -6.34
CA GLN A 159 5.64 -2.93 -5.67
C GLN A 159 4.55 -3.38 -6.66
N PHE A 160 4.43 -4.70 -6.86
CA PHE A 160 3.46 -5.32 -7.76
C PHE A 160 2.40 -6.07 -6.94
N GLY A 161 1.28 -6.46 -7.56
CA GLY A 161 0.22 -7.19 -6.87
C GLY A 161 -0.58 -6.31 -5.92
N ALA A 162 -0.02 -5.94 -4.77
CA ALA A 162 -0.68 -5.12 -3.74
C ALA A 162 0.32 -4.16 -3.07
N THR A 163 -0.20 -3.07 -2.50
CA THR A 163 0.52 -2.08 -1.70
C THR A 163 -0.18 -1.93 -0.35
N HIS A 164 0.33 -1.12 0.58
CA HIS A 164 -0.43 -0.73 1.77
C HIS A 164 -1.75 0.00 1.44
N GLU A 165 -2.03 0.36 0.18
CA GLU A 165 -3.33 0.91 -0.22
C GLU A 165 -4.47 -0.10 -0.01
N LEU A 166 -4.15 -1.39 -0.11
CA LEU A 166 -4.97 -2.52 0.36
C LEU A 166 -4.12 -3.78 0.24
N ALA A 167 -3.62 -4.29 1.36
CA ALA A 167 -2.69 -5.40 1.42
C ALA A 167 -3.36 -6.72 1.86
N ALA A 168 -4.55 -6.67 2.47
CA ALA A 168 -5.33 -7.84 2.88
C ALA A 168 -6.11 -8.50 1.72
N VAL A 169 -5.52 -8.53 0.52
CA VAL A 169 -6.06 -9.11 -0.71
C VAL A 169 -4.94 -9.80 -1.48
N PRO A 170 -5.21 -10.85 -2.29
CA PRO A 170 -4.17 -11.53 -3.06
C PRO A 170 -3.48 -10.60 -4.07
N TYR A 171 -4.23 -9.67 -4.66
CA TYR A 171 -3.71 -8.56 -5.47
C TYR A 171 -4.80 -7.50 -5.69
N LEU A 172 -4.38 -6.33 -6.15
CA LEU A 172 -5.22 -5.27 -6.71
C LEU A 172 -5.25 -5.43 -8.24
N PRO A 173 -6.43 -5.64 -8.87
CA PRO A 173 -6.56 -5.88 -10.31
C PRO A 173 -6.40 -4.59 -11.14
N LEU A 174 -5.16 -4.08 -11.17
CA LEU A 174 -4.79 -2.79 -11.77
C LEU A 174 -3.76 -2.91 -12.91
N PRO A 175 -3.89 -3.86 -13.86
CA PRO A 175 -2.84 -4.12 -14.85
C PRO A 175 -2.53 -2.93 -15.74
N HIS A 176 -3.53 -2.09 -16.07
CA HIS A 176 -3.29 -0.87 -16.85
C HIS A 176 -2.40 0.16 -16.11
N LEU A 177 -2.47 0.25 -14.78
CA LEU A 177 -1.57 1.12 -14.01
C LEU A 177 -0.16 0.53 -13.93
N LEU A 178 -0.05 -0.79 -13.74
CA LEU A 178 1.23 -1.48 -13.74
C LEU A 178 1.92 -1.38 -15.12
N ALA A 179 1.19 -1.57 -16.21
CA ALA A 179 1.71 -1.44 -17.56
C ALA A 179 2.29 -0.04 -17.82
N LYS A 180 1.61 1.00 -17.34
CA LYS A 180 2.09 2.38 -17.40
C LYS A 180 3.40 2.59 -16.61
N LYS A 181 3.59 1.89 -15.49
CA LYS A 181 4.88 1.91 -14.76
C LYS A 181 5.99 1.34 -15.64
N PHE A 182 5.77 0.18 -16.27
CA PHE A 182 6.76 -0.45 -17.16
C PHE A 182 7.11 0.40 -18.38
N GLU A 183 6.13 1.06 -19.00
CA GLU A 183 6.39 2.06 -20.04
C GLU A 183 7.27 3.19 -19.51
N GLY A 184 7.00 3.66 -18.29
CA GLY A 184 7.81 4.64 -17.59
C GLY A 184 9.25 4.19 -17.36
N LEU A 185 9.46 2.96 -16.90
CA LEU A 185 10.81 2.37 -16.70
C LEU A 185 11.60 2.37 -18.01
N ARG A 186 10.99 1.88 -19.10
CA ARG A 186 11.61 1.85 -20.44
C ARG A 186 11.93 3.26 -20.93
N LYS A 187 10.96 4.19 -20.83
CA LYS A 187 11.13 5.59 -21.24
C LYS A 187 12.33 6.26 -20.56
N HIS A 188 12.55 5.96 -19.29
CA HIS A 188 13.65 6.55 -18.51
C HIS A 188 14.98 5.79 -18.61
N LYS A 189 14.99 4.65 -19.33
CA LYS A 189 16.14 3.74 -19.47
C LYS A 189 16.67 3.28 -18.12
N VAL A 190 15.77 2.79 -17.28
CA VAL A 190 16.12 2.21 -15.97
C VAL A 190 16.82 0.87 -16.18
N ASP A 191 17.92 0.62 -15.46
CA ASP A 191 18.80 -0.54 -15.68
C ASP A 191 18.25 -1.85 -15.08
N GLY A 192 17.28 -1.75 -14.17
CA GLY A 192 16.62 -2.88 -13.54
C GLY A 192 15.64 -2.44 -12.46
N TYR A 193 14.99 -3.38 -11.80
CA TYR A 193 14.13 -3.06 -10.67
C TYR A 193 14.12 -4.18 -9.63
N LEU A 194 13.89 -3.82 -8.37
CA LEU A 194 13.39 -4.73 -7.36
C LEU A 194 11.88 -4.55 -7.30
N ALA A 195 11.14 -5.64 -7.53
CA ALA A 195 9.69 -5.66 -7.43
C ALA A 195 9.27 -5.72 -5.96
N CYS A 196 8.41 -6.67 -5.61
CA CYS A 196 7.89 -6.87 -4.28
C CYS A 196 8.98 -7.16 -3.24
N TRP A 197 8.81 -6.63 -2.04
CA TRP A 197 9.70 -6.85 -0.88
C TRP A 197 9.02 -7.75 0.17
N ILE A 198 7.91 -7.27 0.77
CA ILE A 198 7.23 -7.95 1.89
C ILE A 198 5.92 -8.64 1.48
N PHE A 199 5.10 -7.99 0.65
CA PHE A 199 3.80 -8.49 0.19
C PHE A 199 3.64 -8.32 -1.32
N GLY A 200 2.47 -8.62 -1.89
CA GLY A 200 2.16 -8.40 -3.32
C GLY A 200 2.96 -9.26 -4.32
N GLY A 201 3.79 -10.18 -3.83
CA GLY A 201 4.60 -11.08 -4.65
C GLY A 201 3.87 -12.32 -5.18
N GLU A 202 2.58 -12.49 -4.86
CA GLU A 202 1.81 -13.67 -5.26
C GLU A 202 1.68 -13.80 -6.78
N VAL A 203 1.63 -15.04 -7.26
CA VAL A 203 1.34 -15.33 -8.67
C VAL A 203 -0.09 -14.88 -8.97
N SER A 204 -0.20 -13.86 -9.82
CA SER A 204 -1.44 -13.15 -10.13
C SER A 204 -1.37 -12.59 -11.55
N PRO A 205 -2.48 -12.10 -12.12
CA PRO A 205 -2.45 -11.34 -13.37
C PRO A 205 -1.44 -10.18 -13.34
N MET A 206 -1.26 -9.54 -12.19
CA MET A 206 -0.30 -8.44 -12.00
C MET A 206 1.15 -8.91 -12.15
N THR A 207 1.54 -10.01 -11.49
CA THR A 207 2.92 -10.51 -11.57
C THR A 207 3.21 -11.21 -12.90
N ARG A 208 2.21 -11.83 -13.54
CA ARG A 208 2.32 -12.32 -14.92
C ARG A 208 2.56 -11.19 -15.92
N LEU A 209 1.79 -10.11 -15.81
CA LEU A 209 2.00 -8.90 -16.62
C LEU A 209 3.41 -8.34 -16.43
N ALA A 210 3.87 -8.25 -15.17
CA ALA A 210 5.24 -7.83 -14.88
C ALA A 210 6.27 -8.74 -15.56
N GLY A 211 6.09 -10.06 -15.51
CA GLY A 211 6.96 -11.02 -16.19
C GLY A 211 7.04 -10.80 -17.70
N LEU A 212 5.89 -10.61 -18.37
CA LEU A 212 5.84 -10.31 -19.81
C LEU A 212 6.52 -8.98 -20.15
N MET A 213 6.22 -7.92 -19.39
CA MET A 213 6.71 -6.57 -19.68
C MET A 213 8.18 -6.33 -19.33
N SER A 214 8.80 -7.26 -18.60
CA SER A 214 10.23 -7.24 -18.25
C SER A 214 11.12 -7.95 -19.25
N GLN A 215 10.54 -8.59 -20.27
CA GLN A 215 11.32 -9.19 -21.35
C GLN A 215 11.99 -8.11 -22.21
N LYS A 216 13.14 -8.44 -22.80
CA LYS A 216 13.89 -7.52 -23.68
C LYS A 216 13.13 -7.14 -24.95
N LYS A 217 12.33 -8.07 -25.49
CA LYS A 217 11.47 -7.78 -26.66
C LYS A 217 10.26 -7.01 -26.18
N CYS A 218 10.03 -5.84 -26.77
CA CYS A 218 8.96 -4.95 -26.38
C CYS A 218 7.61 -5.57 -26.78
N VAL A 219 6.81 -5.94 -25.78
CA VAL A 219 5.36 -6.10 -25.94
C VAL A 219 4.73 -4.77 -25.58
N CYS A 220 3.85 -4.24 -26.44
CA CYS A 220 3.16 -3.01 -26.11
C CYS A 220 2.23 -3.24 -24.90
N ALA A 221 1.95 -2.20 -24.12
CA ALA A 221 1.18 -2.34 -22.89
C ALA A 221 -0.21 -2.96 -23.12
N ALA A 222 -0.89 -2.56 -24.20
CA ALA A 222 -2.21 -3.08 -24.53
C ALA A 222 -2.16 -4.60 -24.82
N ASP A 223 -1.23 -5.03 -25.68
CA ASP A 223 -1.07 -6.44 -26.04
C ASP A 223 -0.69 -7.30 -24.84
N ALA A 224 0.18 -6.81 -23.96
CA ALA A 224 0.58 -7.54 -22.75
C ALA A 224 -0.61 -7.73 -21.80
N VAL A 225 -1.46 -6.69 -21.63
CA VAL A 225 -2.65 -6.78 -20.79
C VAL A 225 -3.69 -7.72 -21.40
N ASP A 226 -3.89 -7.65 -22.72
CA ASP A 226 -4.79 -8.53 -23.46
C ASP A 226 -4.35 -10.01 -23.39
N GLN A 227 -3.06 -10.27 -23.63
CA GLN A 227 -2.47 -11.60 -23.53
C GLN A 227 -2.68 -12.21 -22.13
N VAL A 228 -2.40 -11.46 -21.06
CA VAL A 228 -2.63 -11.96 -19.69
C VAL A 228 -4.12 -12.26 -19.47
N ALA A 229 -5.03 -11.45 -20.01
CA ALA A 229 -6.46 -11.69 -19.87
C ALA A 229 -6.89 -12.97 -20.59
N ARG A 230 -6.45 -13.18 -21.84
CA ARG A 230 -6.76 -14.39 -22.63
C ARG A 230 -6.19 -15.64 -21.99
N GLU A 231 -4.93 -15.60 -21.55
CA GLU A 231 -4.27 -16.74 -20.90
C GLU A 231 -4.88 -17.10 -19.54
N THR A 232 -5.45 -16.12 -18.83
CA THR A 232 -5.97 -16.33 -17.47
C THR A 232 -7.47 -16.63 -17.43
N PHE A 233 -8.25 -16.00 -18.32
CA PHE A 233 -9.71 -16.04 -18.31
C PHE A 233 -10.32 -16.62 -19.58
N GLY A 234 -9.52 -16.98 -20.58
CA GLY A 234 -9.99 -17.53 -21.86
C GLY A 234 -10.53 -16.47 -22.82
N GLU A 235 -10.60 -16.85 -24.09
CA GLU A 235 -10.99 -15.97 -25.22
C GLU A 235 -12.38 -15.33 -25.04
N GLN A 236 -13.33 -16.09 -24.49
CA GLN A 236 -14.71 -15.66 -24.30
C GLN A 236 -14.83 -14.46 -23.34
N SER A 237 -13.99 -14.43 -22.31
CA SER A 237 -14.14 -13.50 -21.18
C SER A 237 -13.08 -12.39 -21.15
N ALA A 238 -11.97 -12.57 -21.87
CA ALA A 238 -10.81 -11.66 -21.87
C ALA A 238 -11.19 -10.20 -22.13
N ASP A 239 -11.96 -9.92 -23.20
CA ASP A 239 -12.33 -8.55 -23.56
C ASP A 239 -13.12 -7.85 -22.45
N ALA A 240 -14.02 -8.58 -21.76
CA ALA A 240 -14.78 -8.04 -20.64
C ALA A 240 -13.87 -7.74 -19.44
N VAL A 241 -12.94 -8.64 -19.14
CA VAL A 241 -11.95 -8.46 -18.07
C VAL A 241 -11.06 -7.26 -18.33
N VAL A 242 -10.51 -7.10 -19.55
CA VAL A 242 -9.67 -5.94 -19.92
C VAL A 242 -10.44 -4.62 -19.75
N ARG A 243 -11.73 -4.59 -20.13
CA ARG A 243 -12.60 -3.42 -19.90
C ARG A 243 -12.83 -3.14 -18.41
N ALA A 244 -13.07 -4.17 -17.60
CA ALA A 244 -13.22 -4.03 -16.16
C ALA A 244 -11.93 -3.51 -15.49
N TRP A 245 -10.77 -4.08 -15.83
CA TRP A 245 -9.47 -3.62 -15.37
C TRP A 245 -9.19 -2.16 -15.72
N LYS A 246 -9.64 -1.69 -16.88
CA LYS A 246 -9.53 -0.27 -17.26
C LYS A 246 -10.34 0.61 -16.32
N LYS A 247 -11.55 0.18 -15.92
CA LYS A 247 -12.39 0.87 -14.94
C LYS A 247 -11.75 0.88 -13.56
N PHE A 248 -11.19 -0.24 -13.11
CA PHE A 248 -10.46 -0.34 -11.84
C PHE A 248 -9.25 0.59 -11.79
N ALA A 249 -8.44 0.64 -12.87
CA ALA A 249 -7.32 1.56 -12.99
C ALA A 249 -7.76 3.04 -12.88
N GLN A 250 -8.85 3.42 -13.55
CA GLN A 250 -9.40 4.78 -13.49
C GLN A 250 -10.01 5.12 -12.12
N ALA A 251 -10.55 4.12 -11.42
CA ALA A 251 -11.11 4.25 -10.09
C ALA A 251 -10.00 4.44 -9.05
N TRP A 252 -8.97 3.58 -9.08
CA TRP A 252 -7.93 3.56 -8.06
C TRP A 252 -7.07 4.82 -8.05
N GLN A 253 -7.00 5.55 -9.17
CA GLN A 253 -6.39 6.88 -9.21
C GLN A 253 -7.06 7.88 -8.23
N GLU A 254 -8.33 7.67 -7.85
CA GLU A 254 -9.03 8.49 -6.85
C GLU A 254 -8.70 8.10 -5.39
N TYR A 255 -7.90 7.05 -5.16
CA TYR A 255 -7.54 6.57 -3.81
C TYR A 255 -6.96 7.71 -2.95
N PRO A 256 -7.52 8.02 -1.77
CA PRO A 256 -7.02 9.08 -0.90
C PRO A 256 -5.77 8.62 -0.15
N PHE A 257 -4.61 8.86 -0.73
CA PHE A 257 -3.32 8.41 -0.19
C PHE A 257 -2.82 9.31 0.94
N SER A 258 -2.59 8.74 2.13
CA SER A 258 -1.78 9.34 3.20
C SER A 258 -1.14 8.24 4.05
N ILE A 259 0.05 8.50 4.59
CA ILE A 259 0.76 7.54 5.44
C ILE A 259 -0.09 7.14 6.67
N PRO A 260 -0.69 8.08 7.45
CA PRO A 260 -1.50 7.69 8.60
C PRO A 260 -2.67 6.77 8.22
N PHE A 261 -3.33 7.03 7.08
CA PHE A 261 -4.46 6.22 6.63
C PHE A 261 -4.04 4.84 6.13
N LEU A 262 -2.92 4.73 5.39
CA LEU A 262 -2.40 3.44 4.90
C LEU A 262 -2.06 2.49 6.04
N TYR A 263 -1.39 3.02 7.06
CA TYR A 263 -0.84 2.23 8.15
C TYR A 263 -1.90 1.96 9.22
N TYR A 264 -2.72 2.95 9.58
CA TYR A 264 -3.61 2.84 10.75
C TYR A 264 -5.10 2.93 10.42
N GLY A 265 -5.46 3.17 9.17
CA GLY A 265 -6.84 3.17 8.72
C GLY A 265 -7.42 1.74 8.69
N PRO A 266 -8.73 1.58 8.89
CA PRO A 266 -9.35 0.26 9.03
C PRO A 266 -9.55 -0.47 7.69
N MET A 267 -9.00 0.04 6.58
CA MET A 267 -9.35 -0.42 5.23
C MET A 267 -9.05 -1.90 5.04
N ASN A 268 -7.93 -2.43 5.55
CA ASN A 268 -7.57 -3.84 5.45
C ASN A 268 -8.54 -4.80 6.17
N TYR A 269 -9.44 -4.32 7.03
CA TYR A 269 -10.35 -5.15 7.82
C TYR A 269 -11.74 -4.53 8.00
N ALA A 270 -12.12 -3.59 7.12
CA ALA A 270 -13.30 -2.75 7.29
C ALA A 270 -14.61 -3.54 7.29
N THR A 271 -14.71 -4.57 6.45
CA THR A 271 -15.93 -5.40 6.32
C THR A 271 -16.16 -6.29 7.54
N ALA A 272 -15.12 -6.65 8.30
CA ALA A 272 -15.23 -7.35 9.57
C ALA A 272 -15.34 -6.42 10.80
N TYR A 273 -15.19 -5.10 10.62
CA TYR A 273 -15.18 -4.12 11.72
C TYR A 273 -16.51 -4.09 12.52
N PRO A 274 -16.55 -4.50 13.81
CA PRO A 274 -17.79 -4.67 14.58
C PRO A 274 -18.36 -3.34 15.13
N LEU A 275 -18.92 -2.50 14.25
CA LEU A 275 -19.57 -1.23 14.63
C LEU A 275 -20.70 -1.44 15.64
N SER A 276 -20.76 -0.59 16.68
CA SER A 276 -21.77 -0.67 17.73
C SER A 276 -21.97 0.66 18.49
N LEU A 277 -23.07 0.78 19.23
CA LEU A 277 -23.41 1.98 20.03
C LEU A 277 -22.72 2.06 21.40
N ASP A 278 -21.82 1.12 21.69
CA ASP A 278 -21.01 1.05 22.91
C ASP A 278 -19.50 1.16 22.63
N MET A 279 -19.11 1.55 21.40
CA MET A 279 -17.71 1.71 21.03
C MET A 279 -17.01 2.75 21.91
N LYS A 280 -15.77 2.44 22.26
CA LYS A 280 -14.88 3.27 23.07
C LYS A 280 -13.75 3.82 22.21
N LYS A 281 -13.08 4.87 22.70
CA LYS A 281 -11.79 5.27 22.14
C LYS A 281 -10.73 4.21 22.42
N VAL A 282 -9.87 3.96 21.44
CA VAL A 282 -8.76 3.00 21.53
C VAL A 282 -7.49 3.62 20.95
N PRO A 283 -6.29 3.08 21.26
CA PRO A 283 -5.06 3.47 20.57
C PRO A 283 -5.12 3.24 19.05
N LEU A 284 -4.12 3.76 18.33
CA LEU A 284 -3.91 3.41 16.93
C LEU A 284 -3.67 1.90 16.80
N ILE A 285 -4.29 1.31 15.77
CA ILE A 285 -4.17 -0.12 15.48
C ILE A 285 -3.37 -0.22 14.17
N PRO A 286 -2.15 -0.79 14.19
CA PRO A 286 -1.37 -0.99 12.98
C PRO A 286 -2.05 -2.04 12.10
N GLY A 287 -2.56 -1.62 10.93
CA GLY A 287 -3.30 -2.48 10.00
C GLY A 287 -2.44 -3.49 9.23
N TRP A 288 -1.15 -3.58 9.56
CA TRP A 288 -0.17 -4.50 8.97
C TRP A 288 0.32 -5.57 9.96
N LEU A 289 -0.15 -5.56 11.20
CA LEU A 289 0.12 -6.57 12.23
C LEU A 289 -1.16 -7.33 12.58
N GLU A 290 -1.03 -8.40 13.37
CA GLU A 290 -2.18 -9.11 13.92
C GLU A 290 -3.09 -8.16 14.71
N LEU A 291 -4.39 -8.19 14.40
CA LEU A 291 -5.36 -7.29 15.02
C LEU A 291 -5.60 -7.67 16.48
N PRO A 292 -5.75 -6.68 17.39
CA PRO A 292 -5.99 -6.94 18.80
C PRO A 292 -7.34 -7.63 19.00
N ARG A 293 -7.39 -8.59 19.93
CA ARG A 293 -8.61 -9.34 20.30
C ARG A 293 -8.96 -9.16 21.77
N ASP A 294 -10.25 -9.20 22.09
CA ASP A 294 -10.75 -9.16 23.47
C ASP A 294 -10.64 -10.54 24.15
N LYS A 295 -11.00 -10.63 25.44
CA LYS A 295 -10.96 -11.90 26.20
C LYS A 295 -11.85 -13.01 25.63
N LYS A 296 -12.78 -12.68 24.73
CA LYS A 296 -13.70 -13.60 24.06
C LYS A 296 -13.25 -13.92 22.63
N GLY A 297 -12.09 -13.41 22.20
CA GLY A 297 -11.53 -13.63 20.87
C GLY A 297 -12.07 -12.71 19.78
N HIS A 298 -12.93 -11.73 20.07
CA HIS A 298 -13.45 -10.80 19.06
C HIS A 298 -12.49 -9.63 18.82
N LEU A 299 -12.52 -9.04 17.63
CA LEU A 299 -11.74 -7.84 17.32
C LEU A 299 -11.96 -6.70 18.34
N ALA A 300 -10.89 -6.30 19.02
CA ALA A 300 -10.87 -5.24 20.02
C ALA A 300 -10.56 -3.87 19.37
N VAL A 301 -11.47 -3.43 18.51
CA VAL A 301 -11.36 -2.17 17.76
C VAL A 301 -12.25 -1.08 18.37
N GLY A 302 -12.05 0.18 17.94
CA GLY A 302 -12.79 1.31 18.49
C GLY A 302 -12.44 2.65 17.84
N ASP A 303 -12.94 3.73 18.43
CA ASP A 303 -12.76 5.09 17.90
C ASP A 303 -11.32 5.58 18.04
N ASN A 304 -10.57 5.48 16.95
CA ASN A 304 -9.24 6.02 16.78
C ASN A 304 -9.13 6.93 15.54
N LEU A 305 -10.27 7.41 15.01
CA LEU A 305 -10.38 8.17 13.75
C LEU A 305 -9.36 9.31 13.65
N ASP A 306 -9.21 10.05 14.74
CA ASP A 306 -8.40 11.28 14.77
C ASP A 306 -6.90 11.00 14.58
N GLY A 307 -6.45 9.76 14.82
CA GLY A 307 -5.04 9.39 14.68
C GLY A 307 -4.61 8.98 13.27
N TRP A 308 -5.56 8.69 12.37
CA TRP A 308 -5.25 8.18 11.02
C TRP A 308 -5.94 8.93 9.89
N ILE A 309 -6.91 9.79 10.19
CA ILE A 309 -7.65 10.50 9.15
C ILE A 309 -6.86 11.66 8.53
N ASP A 310 -5.86 12.20 9.22
CA ASP A 310 -5.02 13.28 8.69
C ASP A 310 -4.29 12.83 7.40
N PRO A 311 -4.20 13.68 6.36
CA PRO A 311 -4.62 15.09 6.24
C PRO A 311 -6.05 15.30 5.73
N PHE A 312 -6.90 14.27 5.82
CA PHE A 312 -8.26 14.31 5.31
C PHE A 312 -9.26 14.80 6.36
N THR A 313 -10.41 15.26 5.88
CA THR A 313 -11.63 15.35 6.70
C THR A 313 -12.51 14.14 6.39
N PRO A 314 -13.42 13.75 7.30
CA PRO A 314 -14.40 12.68 7.03
C PRO A 314 -15.13 12.89 5.70
N THR A 315 -15.56 14.13 5.43
CA THR A 315 -16.25 14.50 4.19
C THR A 315 -15.36 14.31 2.96
N LEU A 316 -14.09 14.72 3.02
CA LEU A 316 -13.17 14.59 1.89
C LEU A 316 -12.88 13.13 1.57
N LEU A 317 -12.58 12.32 2.59
CA LEU A 317 -12.26 10.90 2.41
C LEU A 317 -13.48 10.12 1.87
N VAL A 318 -14.67 10.40 2.41
CA VAL A 318 -15.93 9.85 1.87
C VAL A 318 -16.15 10.27 0.41
N ARG A 319 -15.88 11.53 0.06
CA ARG A 319 -16.03 12.02 -1.32
C ARG A 319 -15.05 11.33 -2.27
N ALA A 320 -13.79 11.16 -1.86
CA ALA A 320 -12.77 10.46 -2.64
C ALA A 320 -13.18 9.02 -2.92
N PHE A 321 -13.58 8.27 -1.88
CA PHE A 321 -14.03 6.89 -2.05
C PHE A 321 -15.35 6.76 -2.80
N THR A 322 -16.24 7.75 -2.74
CA THR A 322 -17.43 7.79 -3.60
C THR A 322 -17.04 7.90 -5.08
N ALA A 323 -16.06 8.76 -5.40
CA ALA A 323 -15.55 8.90 -6.77
C ALA A 323 -14.85 7.64 -7.26
N LEU A 324 -14.06 6.99 -6.39
CA LEU A 324 -13.44 5.69 -6.64
C LEU A 324 -14.52 4.64 -6.95
N ARG A 325 -15.48 4.45 -6.03
CA ARG A 325 -16.53 3.44 -6.17
C ARG A 325 -17.37 3.61 -7.42
N LYS A 326 -17.70 4.85 -7.81
CA LYS A 326 -18.48 5.11 -9.03
C LYS A 326 -17.90 4.38 -10.24
N LYS A 327 -16.58 4.49 -10.45
CA LYS A 327 -15.89 3.82 -11.56
C LYS A 327 -15.59 2.35 -11.28
N TRP A 328 -15.27 2.02 -10.02
CA TRP A 328 -14.97 0.64 -9.63
C TRP A 328 -16.18 -0.28 -9.84
N ASP A 329 -17.35 0.15 -9.39
CA ASP A 329 -18.59 -0.64 -9.46
C ASP A 329 -19.05 -0.84 -10.92
N GLU A 330 -18.73 0.07 -11.83
CA GLU A 330 -18.91 -0.16 -13.27
C GLU A 330 -18.07 -1.35 -13.76
N GLY A 331 -16.83 -1.50 -13.28
CA GLY A 331 -15.98 -2.64 -13.58
C GLY A 331 -16.51 -3.94 -12.97
N VAL A 332 -17.01 -3.90 -11.73
CA VAL A 332 -17.65 -5.04 -11.06
C VAL A 332 -18.85 -5.53 -11.87
N ALA A 333 -19.73 -4.61 -12.32
CA ALA A 333 -20.90 -4.95 -13.13
C ALA A 333 -20.53 -5.59 -14.48
N ILE A 334 -19.41 -5.21 -15.08
CA ILE A 334 -18.89 -5.86 -16.30
C ILE A 334 -18.51 -7.31 -16.01
N LEU A 335 -17.78 -7.57 -14.92
CA LEU A 335 -17.38 -8.93 -14.53
C LEU A 335 -18.57 -9.79 -14.10
N GLU A 336 -19.58 -9.21 -13.43
CA GLU A 336 -20.81 -9.92 -13.09
C GLU A 336 -21.54 -10.43 -14.34
N LYS A 337 -21.68 -9.59 -15.38
CA LYS A 337 -22.26 -10.00 -16.67
C LYS A 337 -21.41 -11.04 -17.39
N ALA A 338 -20.09 -10.87 -17.40
CA ALA A 338 -19.19 -11.85 -18.00
C ALA A 338 -19.31 -13.23 -17.32
N THR A 339 -19.39 -13.24 -15.99
CA THR A 339 -19.53 -14.48 -15.20
C THR A 339 -20.88 -15.18 -15.45
N GLN A 340 -21.94 -14.45 -15.83
CA GLN A 340 -23.21 -15.06 -16.23
C GLN A 340 -23.10 -15.76 -17.60
N GLY A 341 -22.31 -15.20 -18.52
CA GLY A 341 -22.06 -15.79 -19.84
C GLY A 341 -21.04 -16.93 -19.83
N ASP A 342 -20.17 -16.99 -18.83
CA ASP A 342 -19.10 -17.98 -18.66
C ASP A 342 -19.11 -18.53 -17.22
N SER A 343 -20.20 -19.22 -16.88
CA SER A 343 -20.51 -19.60 -15.50
C SER A 343 -19.62 -20.69 -14.93
N GLU A 344 -18.87 -21.44 -15.73
CA GLU A 344 -17.98 -22.49 -15.23
C GLU A 344 -16.54 -22.02 -15.03
N ASN A 345 -16.21 -20.80 -15.50
CA ASN A 345 -14.87 -20.25 -15.38
C ASN A 345 -14.55 -19.80 -13.96
N ARG A 346 -13.81 -20.66 -13.25
CA ARG A 346 -13.38 -20.40 -11.87
C ARG A 346 -12.48 -19.17 -11.74
N SER A 347 -11.56 -18.95 -12.68
CA SER A 347 -10.67 -17.77 -12.65
C SER A 347 -11.48 -16.49 -12.75
N LEU A 348 -12.47 -16.44 -13.63
CA LEU A 348 -13.37 -15.29 -13.78
C LEU A 348 -14.22 -15.07 -12.52
N LYS A 349 -14.75 -16.13 -11.90
CA LYS A 349 -15.46 -16.03 -10.62
C LYS A 349 -14.58 -15.43 -9.52
N LEU A 350 -13.32 -15.86 -9.43
CA LEU A 350 -12.35 -15.32 -8.46
C LEU A 350 -12.05 -13.85 -8.71
N GLU A 351 -11.81 -13.45 -9.95
CA GLU A 351 -11.58 -12.04 -10.33
C GLU A 351 -12.79 -11.16 -9.99
N ARG A 352 -14.00 -11.63 -10.31
CA ARG A 352 -15.26 -10.95 -9.98
C ARG A 352 -15.45 -10.84 -8.47
N ASN A 353 -15.20 -11.91 -7.71
CA ASN A 353 -15.33 -11.93 -6.25
C ASN A 353 -14.31 -10.99 -5.59
N LEU A 354 -13.05 -11.00 -6.04
CA LEU A 354 -12.01 -10.07 -5.59
C LEU A 354 -12.42 -8.62 -5.83
N ALA A 355 -12.88 -8.29 -7.03
CA ALA A 355 -13.33 -6.93 -7.36
C ALA A 355 -14.54 -6.50 -6.50
N LYS A 356 -15.47 -7.42 -6.24
CA LYS A 356 -16.63 -7.17 -5.36
C LYS A 356 -16.19 -6.96 -3.90
N HIS A 357 -15.30 -7.79 -3.38
CA HIS A 357 -14.73 -7.66 -2.05
C HIS A 357 -14.09 -6.27 -1.86
N ILE A 358 -13.25 -5.84 -2.80
CA ILE A 358 -12.61 -4.51 -2.75
C ILE A 358 -13.67 -3.38 -2.73
N SER A 359 -14.75 -3.49 -3.51
CA SER A 359 -15.86 -2.52 -3.46
C SER A 359 -16.54 -2.46 -2.10
N LEU A 360 -16.79 -3.62 -1.48
CA LEU A 360 -17.39 -3.74 -0.14
C LEU A 360 -16.46 -3.20 0.94
N VAL A 361 -15.16 -3.47 0.87
CA VAL A 361 -14.13 -2.90 1.75
C VAL A 361 -14.13 -1.37 1.69
N VAL A 362 -14.18 -0.79 0.50
CA VAL A 362 -14.27 0.66 0.36
C VAL A 362 -15.59 1.19 0.94
N ALA A 363 -16.71 0.50 0.70
CA ALA A 363 -18.01 0.88 1.24
C ALA A 363 -18.04 0.86 2.79
N SER A 364 -17.54 -0.22 3.41
CA SER A 364 -17.43 -0.34 4.85
C SER A 364 -16.46 0.68 5.45
N THR A 365 -15.35 0.98 4.77
CA THR A 365 -14.44 2.06 5.18
C THR A 365 -15.16 3.41 5.24
N MET A 366 -15.96 3.74 4.21
CA MET A 366 -16.78 4.95 4.21
C MET A 366 -17.82 4.96 5.35
N ASN A 367 -18.41 3.81 5.67
CA ASN A 367 -19.35 3.69 6.79
C ASN A 367 -18.66 3.93 8.14
N ILE A 368 -17.48 3.37 8.38
CA ILE A 368 -16.70 3.61 9.61
C ILE A 368 -16.40 5.11 9.76
N VAL A 369 -15.95 5.76 8.68
CA VAL A 369 -15.60 7.20 8.66
C VAL A 369 -16.83 8.09 8.94
N ARG A 370 -18.00 7.72 8.42
CA ARG A 370 -19.27 8.41 8.69
C ARG A 370 -19.77 8.15 10.12
N PHE A 371 -19.56 6.93 10.62
CA PHE A 371 -20.07 6.49 11.90
C PHE A 371 -19.50 7.30 13.06
N TYR A 372 -18.18 7.48 13.13
CA TYR A 372 -17.56 8.10 14.31
C TYR A 372 -18.06 9.52 14.62
N PRO A 373 -18.10 10.48 13.68
CA PRO A 373 -18.63 11.81 13.96
C PRO A 373 -20.12 11.77 14.36
N LEU A 374 -20.91 10.89 13.74
CA LEU A 374 -22.33 10.71 14.07
C LEU A 374 -22.50 10.12 15.47
N TYR A 375 -21.71 9.11 15.83
CA TYR A 375 -21.74 8.45 17.13
C TYR A 375 -21.31 9.40 18.25
N ARG A 376 -20.24 10.18 18.06
CA ARG A 376 -19.82 11.22 19.01
C ARG A 376 -20.93 12.22 19.28
N LYS A 377 -21.61 12.73 18.24
CA LYS A 377 -22.78 13.61 18.37
C LYS A 377 -23.93 12.93 19.10
N TYR A 378 -24.25 11.68 18.75
CA TYR A 378 -25.30 10.90 19.39
C TYR A 378 -25.07 10.70 20.90
N ARG A 379 -23.81 10.47 21.31
CA ARG A 379 -23.42 10.33 22.72
C ARG A 379 -23.50 11.65 23.50
N GLN A 380 -23.31 12.78 22.84
CA GLN A 380 -23.33 14.12 23.45
C GLN A 380 -24.73 14.77 23.43
N ALA A 381 -25.63 14.32 22.57
CA ALA A 381 -26.97 14.88 22.42
C ALA A 381 -27.79 14.74 23.71
N LYS A 382 -28.24 15.88 24.24
CA LYS A 382 -29.09 15.95 25.45
C LYS A 382 -30.58 15.94 25.12
N LYS A 383 -30.97 16.46 23.96
CA LYS A 383 -32.38 16.56 23.53
C LYS A 383 -32.84 15.25 22.90
N ALA A 384 -34.01 14.77 23.31
CA ALA A 384 -34.60 13.53 22.82
C ALA A 384 -34.76 13.52 21.29
N ASP A 385 -35.28 14.60 20.70
CA ASP A 385 -35.49 14.72 19.25
C ASP A 385 -34.19 14.70 18.45
N GLU A 386 -33.15 15.37 18.94
CA GLU A 386 -31.82 15.36 18.32
C GLU A 386 -31.24 13.94 18.35
N LYS A 387 -31.32 13.29 19.51
CA LYS A 387 -30.84 11.92 19.70
C LYS A 387 -31.58 10.93 18.79
N ALA A 388 -32.90 11.08 18.64
CA ALA A 388 -33.71 10.26 17.73
C ALA A 388 -33.31 10.47 16.26
N LYS A 389 -33.08 11.72 15.83
CA LYS A 389 -32.61 12.03 14.47
C LYS A 389 -31.24 11.42 14.17
N LEU A 390 -30.30 11.53 15.11
CA LEU A 390 -28.96 10.94 14.98
C LEU A 390 -29.02 9.41 14.96
N LEU A 391 -29.84 8.81 15.82
CA LEU A 391 -30.04 7.36 15.85
C LEU A 391 -30.60 6.85 14.52
N LYS A 392 -31.56 7.54 13.91
CA LYS A 392 -32.09 7.19 12.57
C LYS A 392 -30.99 7.16 11.50
N GLN A 393 -30.05 8.11 11.55
CA GLN A 393 -28.90 8.13 10.62
C GLN A 393 -27.94 6.97 10.88
N ILE A 394 -27.64 6.68 12.15
CA ILE A 394 -26.78 5.55 12.53
C ILE A 394 -27.42 4.20 12.14
N ARG A 395 -28.73 4.05 12.31
CA ARG A 395 -29.46 2.84 11.90
C ARG A 395 -29.35 2.59 10.39
N LYS A 396 -29.57 3.61 9.56
CA LYS A 396 -29.38 3.50 8.10
C LYS A 396 -27.95 3.08 7.73
N LEU A 397 -26.96 3.57 8.47
CA LEU A 397 -25.57 3.15 8.30
C LEU A 397 -25.37 1.68 8.68
N PHE A 398 -25.96 1.22 9.78
CA PHE A 398 -25.91 -0.17 10.22
C PHE A 398 -26.65 -1.13 9.30
N GLU A 399 -27.75 -0.71 8.67
CA GLU A 399 -28.44 -1.49 7.63
C GLU A 399 -27.52 -1.73 6.42
N ASN A 400 -26.89 -0.66 5.91
CA ASN A 400 -25.92 -0.78 4.82
C ASN A 400 -24.72 -1.64 5.22
N GLU A 401 -24.22 -1.50 6.46
CA GLU A 401 -23.08 -2.27 6.93
C GLU A 401 -23.40 -3.75 7.14
N LEU A 402 -24.63 -4.06 7.54
CA LEU A 402 -25.12 -5.43 7.66
C LEU A 402 -25.16 -6.10 6.29
N GLU A 403 -25.64 -5.39 5.27
CA GLU A 403 -25.65 -5.87 3.89
C GLU A 403 -24.22 -6.14 3.37
N ASN A 404 -23.30 -5.20 3.60
CA ASN A 404 -21.89 -5.37 3.23
C ASN A 404 -21.28 -6.61 3.90
N ALA A 405 -21.47 -6.77 5.21
CA ALA A 405 -20.90 -7.87 5.97
C ALA A 405 -21.46 -9.23 5.52
N ILE A 406 -22.76 -9.32 5.21
CA ILE A 406 -23.38 -10.55 4.71
C ILE A 406 -22.82 -10.92 3.33
N GLN A 407 -22.74 -9.95 2.41
CA GLN A 407 -22.20 -10.20 1.07
C GLN A 407 -20.73 -10.63 1.14
N ASP A 408 -19.91 -9.89 1.89
CA ASP A 408 -18.47 -10.10 1.94
C ASP A 408 -18.10 -11.42 2.64
N ARG A 409 -18.86 -11.81 3.67
CA ARG A 409 -18.70 -13.10 4.33
C ARG A 409 -18.78 -14.27 3.35
N GLU A 410 -19.71 -14.24 2.40
CA GLU A 410 -19.84 -15.31 1.40
C GLU A 410 -18.68 -15.29 0.39
N LEU A 411 -18.10 -14.12 0.10
CA LEU A 411 -16.91 -14.01 -0.74
C LEU A 411 -15.67 -14.57 -0.03
N VAL A 412 -15.47 -14.22 1.23
CA VAL A 412 -14.35 -14.72 2.06
C VAL A 412 -14.46 -16.23 2.27
N LYS A 413 -15.68 -16.75 2.45
CA LYS A 413 -15.93 -18.20 2.50
C LYS A 413 -15.55 -18.90 1.20
N PHE A 414 -15.74 -18.24 0.06
CA PHE A 414 -15.39 -18.78 -1.26
C PHE A 414 -13.88 -18.71 -1.56
N ASP A 415 -13.21 -17.63 -1.14
CA ASP A 415 -11.80 -17.38 -1.38
C ASP A 415 -11.07 -17.03 -0.07
N SER A 416 -10.42 -18.03 0.52
CA SER A 416 -9.72 -17.92 1.80
C SER A 416 -8.47 -17.03 1.78
N ARG A 417 -8.10 -16.48 0.61
CA ARG A 417 -7.00 -15.51 0.49
C ARG A 417 -7.45 -14.09 0.88
N LEU A 418 -8.76 -13.82 0.83
CA LEU A 418 -9.32 -12.53 1.24
C LEU A 418 -9.18 -12.36 2.75
N GLY A 419 -8.49 -11.29 3.18
CA GLY A 419 -8.18 -11.04 4.59
C GLY A 419 -6.76 -11.43 5.02
N TYR A 420 -6.01 -12.17 4.21
CA TYR A 420 -4.62 -12.53 4.50
C TYR A 420 -3.69 -11.33 4.28
N HIS A 421 -2.89 -10.97 5.29
CA HIS A 421 -1.91 -9.89 5.21
C HIS A 421 -0.49 -10.45 5.39
N ALA A 422 0.34 -10.41 4.34
CA ALA A 422 1.62 -11.13 4.35
C ALA A 422 2.63 -10.60 5.38
N GLU A 423 2.59 -9.30 5.72
CA GLU A 423 3.44 -8.75 6.80
C GLU A 423 2.99 -9.17 8.20
N ALA A 424 1.67 -9.36 8.40
CA ALA A 424 1.13 -9.86 9.66
C ALA A 424 1.28 -11.38 9.77
N TYR A 425 1.52 -12.04 8.62
CA TYR A 425 1.59 -13.49 8.47
C TYR A 425 0.32 -14.21 8.97
N CYS A 426 -0.84 -13.56 8.87
CA CYS A 426 -2.12 -14.09 9.31
C CYS A 426 -3.30 -13.49 8.52
N ASN A 427 -4.47 -14.10 8.67
CA ASN A 427 -5.73 -13.46 8.29
C ASN A 427 -6.11 -12.43 9.35
N LEU A 428 -6.27 -11.17 8.96
CA LEU A 428 -6.64 -10.09 9.88
C LEU A 428 -8.02 -10.28 10.50
N TYR A 429 -8.90 -11.01 9.82
CA TYR A 429 -10.23 -11.36 10.27
C TYR A 429 -10.63 -12.76 9.79
N THR A 430 -11.63 -13.34 10.43
CA THR A 430 -12.14 -14.68 10.17
C THR A 430 -13.65 -14.65 9.89
N LEU A 431 -14.23 -15.79 9.50
CA LEU A 431 -15.69 -15.91 9.36
C LEU A 431 -16.43 -15.66 10.68
N ASP A 432 -15.83 -16.02 11.81
CA ASP A 432 -16.39 -15.76 13.14
C ASP A 432 -16.47 -14.26 13.45
N ASP A 433 -15.49 -13.47 12.98
CA ASP A 433 -15.51 -12.01 13.12
C ASP A 433 -16.68 -11.39 12.31
N PHE A 434 -16.99 -11.94 11.12
CA PHE A 434 -18.19 -11.56 10.36
C PHE A 434 -19.48 -11.95 11.09
N ASP A 435 -19.56 -13.18 11.59
CA ASP A 435 -20.75 -13.69 12.30
C ASP A 435 -21.05 -12.85 13.54
N TYR A 436 -20.01 -12.51 14.31
CA TYR A 436 -20.11 -11.61 15.45
C TYR A 436 -20.64 -10.22 15.06
N LYS A 437 -20.07 -9.61 14.01
CA LYS A 437 -20.53 -8.31 13.50
C LYS A 437 -21.99 -8.35 13.04
N ILE A 438 -22.37 -9.37 12.26
CA ILE A 438 -23.73 -9.56 11.75
C ILE A 438 -24.72 -9.70 12.91
N GLN A 439 -24.39 -10.52 13.91
CA GLN A 439 -25.22 -10.70 15.10
C GLN A 439 -25.39 -9.38 15.87
N ARG A 440 -24.31 -8.62 16.08
CA ARG A 440 -24.37 -7.32 16.74
C ARG A 440 -25.26 -6.33 16.00
N LEU A 441 -25.05 -6.17 14.69
CA LEU A 441 -25.85 -5.24 13.88
C LEU A 441 -27.33 -5.61 13.90
N LYS A 442 -27.67 -6.90 13.72
CA LYS A 442 -29.06 -7.39 13.84
C LYS A 442 -29.65 -7.11 15.23
N SER A 443 -28.89 -7.31 16.30
CA SER A 443 -29.37 -7.03 17.65
C SER A 443 -29.64 -5.54 17.87
N ILE A 444 -28.84 -4.65 17.30
CA ILE A 444 -29.02 -3.20 17.42
C ILE A 444 -30.22 -2.73 16.60
N LEU A 445 -30.40 -3.27 15.39
CA LEU A 445 -31.50 -2.89 14.50
C LEU A 445 -32.88 -3.40 14.96
N ARG A 446 -32.94 -4.42 15.81
CA ARG A 446 -34.21 -4.92 16.41
C ARG A 446 -34.72 -4.08 17.58
N LYS A 447 -33.82 -3.38 18.27
CA LYS A 447 -34.16 -2.40 19.33
C LYS A 447 -34.51 -1.07 18.68
#